data_AF-A0A351XD96-F1
#
_entry.id   AF-A0A351XD96-F1
#
_cell.length_a   1.000
_cell.length_b   1.000
_cell.length_c   1.000
_cell.angle_alpha   90.00
_cell.angle_beta   90.00
_cell.angle_gamma   90.00
#
_symmetry.space_group_name_H-M   'P 1'
#
loop_
_entity.id
_entity.type
_entity.pdbx_description
1 polymer ?
#
loop_
_entity_poly.entity_id
_entity_poly.type
_entity_poly.pdbx_seq_one_letter_code
_entity_poly.pdbx_strand_id
1 'polypeptide(L)' 'DPAFEEELSPASIGTLRLQGGAMSAAEAREFEAEPFAQDALALRSFDDGGKVAGLDIPVLEAWRPLLDSPEFRL' A
#
# COMPACT_ATOMS: atom_id res chain seq x y z
N ASP A 1 10.43 4.27 -9.83
CA ASP A 1 10.18 4.17 -11.28
C ASP A 1 9.40 5.40 -11.71
N PRO A 2 9.89 6.22 -12.65
CA PRO A 2 9.13 7.36 -13.16
C PRO A 2 7.73 6.98 -13.68
N ALA A 3 7.56 5.77 -14.20
CA ALA A 3 6.27 5.28 -14.69
C ALA A 3 5.24 5.10 -13.55
N PHE A 4 5.68 4.89 -12.31
CA PHE A 4 4.78 4.73 -11.18
C PHE A 4 3.99 6.01 -10.87
N GLU A 5 4.57 7.19 -11.13
CA GLU A 5 3.84 8.46 -10.96
C GLU A 5 2.66 8.59 -11.94
N GLU A 6 2.74 7.93 -13.11
CA GLU A 6 1.68 7.90 -14.12
C GLU A 6 0.54 6.94 -13.76
N GLU A 7 0.79 5.95 -12.89
CA GLU A 7 -0.21 5.00 -12.39
C GLU A 7 -1.02 5.55 -11.20
N LEU A 8 -0.58 6.67 -10.61
CA LEU A 8 -1.25 7.29 -9.49
C LEU A 8 -2.57 7.97 -9.90
N SER A 9 -3.61 7.71 -9.13
CA SER A 9 -4.86 8.48 -9.26
C SER A 9 -4.62 9.98 -8.98
N PRO A 10 -5.45 10.90 -9.50
CA PRO A 10 -5.33 12.32 -9.20
C PRO A 10 -5.36 12.65 -7.69
N ALA A 11 -6.13 11.89 -6.91
CA ALA A 11 -6.16 12.01 -5.44
C ALA A 11 -4.84 11.57 -4.78
N SER A 12 -4.23 10.50 -5.32
CA SER A 12 -2.92 10.01 -4.88
C SER A 12 -1.80 11.02 -5.16
N ILE A 13 -1.84 11.75 -6.29
CA ILE A 13 -0.86 12.80 -6.62
C ILE A 13 -1.00 14.00 -5.66
N GLY A 14 -2.23 14.41 -5.36
CA GLY A 14 -2.49 15.53 -4.44
C GLY A 14 -1.97 15.26 -3.02
N THR A 15 -2.21 14.05 -2.53
CA THR A 15 -1.74 13.62 -1.20
C THR A 15 -0.23 13.36 -1.16
N LEU A 16 0.37 12.83 -2.23
CA LEU A 16 1.82 12.63 -2.33
C LEU A 16 2.60 13.93 -2.10
N ARG A 17 2.12 15.05 -2.66
CA ARG A 17 2.75 16.37 -2.43
C ARG A 17 2.68 16.81 -0.97
N LEU A 18 1.58 16.51 -0.28
CA LEU A 18 1.42 16.80 1.16
C LEU A 18 2.28 15.89 2.03
N GLN A 19 2.66 14.71 1.52
CA GLN A 19 3.49 13.72 2.19
C GLN A 19 5.00 13.94 2.00
N GLY A 20 5.41 14.99 1.25
CA GLY A 20 6.82 15.30 0.99
C GLY A 20 7.30 14.99 -0.43
N GLY A 21 6.43 14.44 -1.28
CA GLY A 21 6.76 14.09 -2.67
C GLY A 21 7.39 12.70 -2.81
N ALA A 22 7.93 12.43 -4.00
CA ALA A 22 8.66 11.19 -4.25
C ALA A 22 9.91 11.13 -3.37
N MET A 23 10.18 9.94 -2.81
CA MET A 23 11.43 9.68 -2.09
C MET A 23 12.64 9.97 -2.97
N SER A 24 13.65 10.61 -2.40
CA SER A 24 14.98 10.69 -3.00
C SER A 24 15.63 9.30 -3.08
N ALA A 25 16.68 9.17 -3.88
CA ALA A 25 17.45 7.92 -3.98
C ALA A 25 18.12 7.52 -2.65
N ALA A 26 18.30 8.45 -1.70
CA ALA A 26 18.79 8.13 -0.37
C ALA A 26 17.67 7.53 0.49
N GLU A 27 16.51 8.18 0.54
CA GLU A 27 15.33 7.71 1.27
C GLU A 27 14.81 6.37 0.74
N ALA A 28 14.83 6.16 -0.58
CA ALA A 28 14.46 4.88 -1.18
C ALA A 28 15.37 3.74 -0.71
N ARG A 29 16.69 3.97 -0.65
CA ARG A 29 17.65 2.96 -0.16
C ARG A 29 17.48 2.67 1.34
N GLU A 30 17.15 3.70 2.12
CA GLU A 30 16.85 3.54 3.54
C GLU A 30 15.57 2.72 3.73
N PHE A 31 14.52 3.04 2.99
CA PHE A 31 13.27 2.28 2.98
C PHE A 31 13.49 0.82 2.55
N GLU A 32 14.25 0.57 1.48
CA GLU A 32 14.58 -0.77 0.99
C GLU A 32 15.37 -1.61 2.00
N ALA A 33 16.06 -0.98 2.95
CA ALA A 33 16.80 -1.65 4.00
C ALA A 33 15.93 -2.05 5.21
N GLU A 34 14.67 -1.58 5.29
CA GLU A 34 13.76 -1.94 6.37
C GLU A 34 13.37 -3.43 6.31
N PRO A 35 13.23 -4.12 7.45
CA PRO A 35 12.97 -5.58 7.48
C PRO A 35 11.71 -6.02 6.72
N PHE A 36 10.72 -5.13 6.58
CA PHE A 36 9.42 -5.41 5.96
C PHE A 36 9.19 -4.60 4.68
N ALA A 37 10.24 -4.06 4.05
CA ALA A 37 10.13 -3.21 2.86
C ALA A 37 9.36 -3.89 1.72
N GLN A 38 9.59 -5.18 1.49
CA GLN A 38 8.90 -5.94 0.44
C GLN A 38 7.41 -6.12 0.74
N ASP A 39 7.05 -6.41 1.99
CA ASP A 39 5.65 -6.54 2.40
C ASP A 39 4.92 -5.20 2.31
N ALA A 40 5.60 -4.10 2.65
CA ALA A 40 5.06 -2.74 2.51
C ALA A 40 4.79 -2.38 1.04
N LEU A 41 5.70 -2.76 0.12
CA LEU A 41 5.49 -2.57 -1.33
C LEU A 41 4.32 -3.43 -1.85
N ALA A 42 4.21 -4.68 -1.40
CA ALA A 42 3.08 -5.54 -1.74
C ALA A 42 1.75 -4.94 -1.26
N LEU A 43 1.69 -4.49 -0.01
CA LEU A 43 0.52 -3.83 0.55
C LEU A 43 0.14 -2.57 -0.25
N ARG A 44 1.13 -1.77 -0.68
CA ARG A 44 0.89 -0.60 -1.52
C ARG A 44 0.27 -0.96 -2.87
N SER A 45 0.70 -2.05 -3.50
CA SER A 45 0.09 -2.53 -4.75
C SER A 45 -1.38 -2.92 -4.56
N PHE A 46 -1.75 -3.48 -3.40
CA PHE A 46 -3.14 -3.80 -3.09
C PHE A 46 -4.00 -2.56 -2.89
N ASP A 47 -3.47 -1.52 -2.22
CA ASP A 47 -4.17 -0.23 -2.07
C ASP A 47 -4.45 0.45 -3.42
N ASP A 48 -3.47 0.46 -4.32
CA ASP A 48 -3.65 1.03 -5.65
C ASP A 48 -4.62 0.20 -6.51
N GLY A 49 -4.57 -1.14 -6.41
CA GLY A 49 -5.50 -2.04 -7.10
C GLY A 49 -6.91 -2.10 -6.52
N GLY A 50 -7.12 -1.70 -5.26
CA GLY A 50 -8.39 -1.81 -4.53
C GLY A 50 -9.48 -0.81 -4.96
N LYS A 51 -9.27 -0.09 -6.06
CA LYS A 51 -10.13 1.03 -6.53
C LYS A 51 -11.09 0.62 -7.66
N VAL A 52 -11.32 -0.68 -7.87
CA VAL A 52 -12.20 -1.21 -8.92
C VAL A 52 -13.64 -1.30 -8.41
N ALA A 53 -14.53 -0.53 -9.02
CA ALA A 53 -15.96 -0.55 -8.68
C ALA A 53 -16.65 -1.83 -9.18
N GLY A 54 -17.61 -2.34 -8.40
CA GLY A 54 -18.46 -3.46 -8.80
C GLY A 54 -17.84 -4.86 -8.62
N LEU A 55 -16.69 -4.97 -7.95
CA LEU A 55 -16.16 -6.26 -7.54
C LEU A 55 -17.04 -6.90 -6.47
N ASP A 56 -17.31 -8.20 -6.63
CA ASP A 56 -17.88 -9.02 -5.57
C ASP A 56 -16.77 -9.42 -4.60
N ILE A 57 -16.82 -8.87 -3.39
CA ILE A 57 -15.81 -9.10 -2.35
C ILE A 57 -16.48 -9.59 -1.07
N PRO A 58 -15.81 -10.43 -0.26
CA PRO A 58 -16.35 -10.88 1.00
C PRO A 58 -16.62 -9.69 1.94
N VAL A 59 -17.74 -9.76 2.67
CA VAL A 59 -18.05 -8.82 3.76
C VAL A 59 -17.01 -8.91 4.87
N LEU A 60 -16.97 -7.89 5.74
CA LEU A 60 -15.98 -7.81 6.81
C LEU A 60 -15.97 -9.04 7.73
N GLU A 61 -17.15 -9.62 8.00
CA GLU A 61 -17.31 -10.80 8.84
C GLU A 61 -16.56 -12.02 8.33
N ALA A 62 -16.38 -12.16 7.00
CA ALA A 62 -15.62 -13.25 6.42
C ALA A 62 -14.14 -13.24 6.83
N TRP A 63 -13.62 -12.06 7.19
CA TRP A 63 -12.23 -11.85 7.63
C TRP A 63 -12.06 -11.97 9.14
N ARG A 64 -13.17 -12.06 9.90
CA ARG A 64 -13.13 -12.10 11.37
C ARG A 64 -12.25 -13.24 11.93
N PRO A 65 -12.30 -14.48 11.41
CA PRO A 65 -11.44 -15.56 11.90
C PRO A 65 -9.95 -15.25 11.74
N LEU A 66 -9.56 -14.58 10.65
CA LEU A 66 -8.18 -14.16 10.41
C LEU A 66 -7.75 -13.08 11.41
N LEU A 67 -8.58 -12.04 11.61
CA LEU A 67 -8.30 -10.92 12.52
C LEU A 67 -8.25 -11.35 13.99
N ASP A 68 -9.05 -12.34 14.37
CA ASP A 68 -9.06 -12.88 15.73
C ASP A 68 -8.01 -13.99 15.93
N SER A 69 -7.23 -14.33 14.91
CA SER A 69 -6.28 -15.41 14.98
C SER A 69 -5.11 -15.08 15.94
N PRO A 70 -4.74 -15.99 16.85
CA PRO A 70 -3.64 -15.76 17.79
C PRO A 70 -2.28 -15.54 17.11
N GLU A 71 -2.08 -16.07 15.90
CA GLU A 71 -0.83 -15.93 15.15
C GLU A 71 -0.55 -14.51 14.66
N PHE A 72 -1.57 -13.64 14.62
CA PHE A 72 -1.45 -12.23 14.24
C PHE A 72 -1.61 -11.26 15.42
N ARG A 73 -1.74 -11.76 16.66
CA ARG A 73 -1.68 -10.94 17.87
C ARG A 73 -0.23 -10.86 18.34
N LEU A 74 0.36 -9.66 18.21
CA LEU A 74 1.66 -9.29 18.79
C LEU A 74 1.68 -9.45 20.32
#